data_AF-A0A1S8RWZ5-F1
#
_entry.id   AF-A0A1S8RWZ5-F1
#
_cell.length_a   1.000
_cell.length_b   1.000
_cell.length_c   1.000
_cell.angle_alpha   90.00
_cell.angle_beta   90.00
_cell.angle_gamma   90.00
#
_symmetry.space_group_name_H-M   'P 1'
#
loop_
_entity.id
_entity.type
_entity.pdbx_description
1 polymer ?
#
loop_
_entity_poly.entity_id
_entity_poly.type
_entity_poly.pdbx_seq_one_letter_code
_entity_poly.pdbx_strand_id
1 'polypeptide(L)'
;MNTTKIKELTDVLEKLNKHGVSDELRKEALEIVSDINPIELSIAEQNLIEKGMNPQDLRHLCDIHMEVLKDELDKIKTKIKPGHVVDTFIIEHEKILGFLTELEEINSRIQKSDNYDSCAKEFDSLKTVIDNILDAEKHHLREEQVLFSEMEERKITGPTRIMRMEHDDLRGKKKSLKAIAENASKSEFKEVKEKVDDTSKYIVFNLRDHIFKENYILYPTAIEAIKDNEIWDDMKSRCDEIGYCSFTPKE
;
A
#
# COMPACT_ATOMS: atom_id res chain seq x y z
N MET A 1 12.53 2.90 -20.13
CA MET A 1 11.06 2.83 -20.04
C MET A 1 10.56 2.14 -21.29
N ASN A 2 9.85 1.03 -21.13
CA ASN A 2 9.30 0.30 -22.26
C ASN A 2 7.86 0.74 -22.51
N THR A 3 7.66 1.64 -23.47
CA THR A 3 6.35 2.22 -23.79
C THR A 3 5.33 1.19 -24.28
N THR A 4 5.79 0.08 -24.87
CA THR A 4 4.93 -1.02 -25.30
C THR A 4 4.34 -1.74 -24.10
N LYS A 5 5.18 -2.08 -23.11
CA LYS A 5 4.73 -2.73 -21.86
C LYS A 5 3.76 -1.88 -21.06
N ILE A 6 4.04 -0.58 -20.94
CA ILE A 6 3.13 0.36 -20.24
C ILE A 6 1.75 0.35 -20.91
N LYS A 7 1.72 0.35 -22.24
CA LYS A 7 0.46 0.30 -23.00
C LYS A 7 -0.27 -1.02 -22.81
N GLU A 8 0.43 -2.15 -22.91
CA GLU A 8 -0.14 -3.48 -22.68
C GLU A 8 -0.71 -3.62 -21.27
N LEU A 9 0.03 -3.16 -20.24
CA LEU A 9 -0.46 -3.10 -18.87
C LEU A 9 -1.71 -2.22 -18.78
N THR A 10 -1.66 -0.99 -19.32
CA THR A 10 -2.82 -0.07 -19.33
C THR A 10 -4.05 -0.76 -19.93
N ASP A 11 -3.90 -1.44 -21.07
CA ASP A 11 -5.00 -2.10 -21.76
C ASP A 11 -5.54 -3.29 -20.96
N VAL A 12 -4.69 -4.07 -20.29
CA VAL A 12 -5.12 -5.20 -19.43
C VAL A 12 -5.82 -4.72 -18.17
N LEU A 13 -5.29 -3.68 -17.51
CA LEU A 13 -5.94 -3.04 -16.36
C LEU A 13 -7.33 -2.51 -16.75
N GLU A 14 -7.46 -1.92 -17.93
CA GLU A 14 -8.76 -1.45 -18.43
C GLU A 14 -9.74 -2.60 -18.65
N LYS A 15 -9.28 -3.74 -19.19
CA LYS A 15 -10.12 -4.95 -19.37
C LYS A 15 -10.55 -5.55 -18.04
N LEU A 16 -9.63 -5.68 -17.07
CA LEU A 16 -9.91 -6.21 -15.73
C LEU A 16 -10.99 -5.38 -15.03
N ASN A 17 -10.90 -4.06 -15.13
CA ASN A 17 -11.91 -3.17 -14.54
C ASN A 17 -13.30 -3.32 -15.20
N LYS A 18 -13.34 -3.50 -16.53
CA LYS A 18 -14.60 -3.60 -17.29
C LYS A 18 -15.29 -4.96 -17.17
N HIS A 19 -14.51 -6.03 -17.09
CA HIS A 19 -15.02 -7.40 -17.28
C HIS A 19 -14.86 -8.29 -16.03
N GLY A 20 -14.16 -7.81 -14.99
CA GLY A 20 -13.81 -8.62 -13.83
C GLY A 20 -12.69 -9.62 -14.13
N VAL A 21 -12.39 -10.49 -13.16
CA VAL A 21 -11.31 -11.48 -13.27
C VAL A 21 -11.80 -12.71 -14.04
N SER A 22 -11.11 -13.06 -15.12
CA SER A 22 -11.18 -14.39 -15.75
C SER A 22 -9.81 -15.08 -15.68
N ASP A 23 -9.77 -16.41 -15.82
CA ASP A 23 -8.50 -17.15 -15.80
C ASP A 23 -7.55 -16.70 -16.93
N GLU A 24 -8.08 -16.37 -18.11
CA GLU A 24 -7.29 -15.85 -19.23
C GLU A 24 -6.74 -14.44 -18.94
N LEU A 25 -7.58 -13.53 -18.42
CA LEU A 25 -7.19 -12.17 -18.06
C LEU A 25 -6.19 -12.17 -16.89
N ARG A 26 -6.35 -13.08 -15.94
CA ARG A 26 -5.42 -13.30 -14.82
C ARG A 26 -4.05 -13.69 -15.35
N LYS A 27 -4.00 -14.63 -16.29
CA LYS A 27 -2.74 -15.07 -16.89
C LYS A 27 -2.08 -13.96 -17.72
N GLU A 28 -2.85 -13.23 -18.53
CA GLU A 28 -2.38 -12.08 -19.31
C GLU A 28 -1.79 -10.99 -18.38
N ALA A 29 -2.47 -10.68 -17.28
CA ALA A 29 -2.00 -9.71 -16.29
C ALA A 29 -0.74 -10.18 -15.55
N LEU A 30 -0.67 -11.45 -15.15
CA LEU A 30 0.50 -12.03 -14.49
C LEU A 30 1.76 -11.95 -15.36
N GLU A 31 1.65 -12.31 -16.64
CA GLU A 31 2.78 -12.25 -17.57
C GLU A 31 3.31 -10.82 -17.71
N ILE A 32 2.43 -9.82 -17.80
CA ILE A 32 2.83 -8.41 -17.95
C ILE A 32 3.43 -7.85 -16.65
N VAL A 33 2.78 -8.10 -15.50
CA VAL A 33 3.23 -7.54 -14.21
C VAL A 33 4.55 -8.15 -13.75
N SER A 34 4.84 -9.41 -14.09
CA SER A 34 6.11 -10.06 -13.73
C SER A 34 7.35 -9.36 -14.29
N ASP A 35 7.18 -8.51 -15.30
CA ASP A 35 8.27 -7.84 -16.02
C ASP A 35 8.04 -6.31 -16.11
N ILE A 36 7.23 -5.77 -15.18
CA ILE A 36 6.98 -4.33 -15.03
C ILE A 36 7.57 -3.82 -13.72
N ASN A 37 8.13 -2.60 -13.73
CA ASN A 37 8.59 -1.96 -12.50
C ASN A 37 7.54 -0.95 -11.95
N PRO A 38 7.66 -0.47 -10.68
CA PRO A 38 6.65 0.40 -10.07
C PRO A 38 6.41 1.72 -10.80
N ILE A 39 7.41 2.26 -11.51
CA ILE A 39 7.23 3.47 -12.32
C ILE A 39 6.35 3.18 -13.53
N GLU A 40 6.59 2.05 -14.21
CA GLU A 40 5.82 1.65 -15.38
C GLU A 40 4.35 1.35 -15.00
N LEU A 41 4.13 0.76 -13.82
CA LEU A 41 2.78 0.60 -13.25
C LEU A 41 2.13 1.95 -12.93
N SER A 42 2.84 2.85 -12.22
CA SER A 42 2.32 4.19 -11.88
C SER A 42 1.95 4.99 -13.13
N ILE A 43 2.74 4.89 -14.21
CA ILE A 43 2.41 5.52 -15.49
C ILE A 43 1.17 4.88 -16.12
N ALA A 44 1.04 3.55 -16.07
CA ALA A 44 -0.15 2.86 -16.59
C ALA A 44 -1.43 3.27 -15.84
N GLU A 45 -1.38 3.37 -14.51
CA GLU A 45 -2.50 3.85 -13.68
C GLU A 45 -2.86 5.30 -14.02
N GLN A 46 -1.86 6.17 -14.16
CA GLN A 46 -2.06 7.57 -14.55
C GLN A 46 -2.72 7.67 -15.94
N ASN A 47 -2.29 6.85 -16.90
CA ASN A 47 -2.90 6.80 -18.23
C ASN A 47 -4.39 6.42 -18.17
N LEU A 48 -4.79 5.53 -17.25
CA LEU A 48 -6.20 5.16 -17.07
C LEU A 48 -7.02 6.33 -16.54
N ILE A 49 -6.49 7.07 -15.56
CA ILE A 49 -7.14 8.27 -15.00
C ILE A 49 -7.31 9.31 -16.11
N GLU A 50 -6.28 9.56 -16.92
CA GLU A 50 -6.33 10.50 -18.05
C GLU A 50 -7.33 10.09 -19.14
N LYS A 51 -7.53 8.77 -19.34
CA LYS A 51 -8.58 8.22 -20.21
C LYS A 51 -10.00 8.36 -19.63
N GLY A 52 -10.15 8.93 -18.44
CA GLY A 52 -11.43 9.20 -17.79
C GLY A 52 -11.90 8.11 -16.82
N MET A 53 -11.03 7.15 -16.46
CA MET A 53 -11.31 6.21 -15.38
C MET A 53 -11.39 6.97 -14.06
N ASN A 54 -12.40 6.67 -13.24
CA ASN A 54 -12.48 7.27 -11.92
C ASN A 54 -11.36 6.67 -11.03
N PRO A 55 -10.57 7.49 -10.30
CA PRO A 55 -9.64 6.99 -9.30
C PRO A 55 -10.27 6.04 -8.27
N GLN A 56 -11.57 6.17 -8.01
CA GLN A 56 -12.31 5.18 -7.21
C GLN A 56 -12.35 3.79 -7.85
N ASP A 57 -12.45 3.68 -9.18
CA ASP A 57 -12.55 2.39 -9.88
C ASP A 57 -11.21 1.64 -9.89
N LEU A 58 -10.10 2.39 -9.82
CA LEU A 58 -8.76 1.83 -9.59
C LEU A 58 -8.65 1.07 -8.25
N ARG A 59 -9.51 1.34 -7.26
CA ARG A 59 -9.55 0.51 -6.03
C ARG A 59 -9.96 -0.92 -6.31
N HIS A 60 -10.97 -1.12 -7.15
CA HIS A 60 -11.43 -2.46 -7.49
C HIS A 60 -10.37 -3.21 -8.29
N LEU A 61 -9.57 -2.47 -9.07
CA LEU A 61 -8.36 -2.98 -9.67
C LEU A 61 -7.37 -3.48 -8.62
N CYS A 62 -7.12 -2.77 -7.51
CA CYS A 62 -6.23 -3.26 -6.43
C CYS A 62 -6.67 -4.62 -5.84
N ASP A 63 -7.96 -4.80 -5.57
CA ASP A 63 -8.48 -6.07 -5.03
C ASP A 63 -8.31 -7.22 -6.04
N ILE A 64 -8.57 -6.93 -7.31
CA ILE A 64 -8.35 -7.85 -8.43
C ILE A 64 -6.86 -8.13 -8.65
N HIS A 65 -5.99 -7.13 -8.56
CA HIS A 65 -4.54 -7.28 -8.71
C HIS A 65 -3.98 -8.17 -7.62
N MET A 66 -4.41 -7.95 -6.38
CA MET A 66 -4.03 -8.77 -5.22
C MET A 66 -4.45 -10.23 -5.42
N GLU A 67 -5.67 -10.48 -5.92
CA GLU A 67 -6.12 -11.83 -6.23
C GLU A 67 -5.28 -12.46 -7.36
N VAL A 68 -5.02 -11.70 -8.43
CA VAL A 68 -4.25 -12.15 -9.59
C VAL A 68 -2.81 -12.51 -9.21
N LEU A 69 -2.16 -11.70 -8.38
CA LEU A 69 -0.72 -11.78 -8.09
C LEU A 69 -0.36 -12.51 -6.80
N LYS A 70 -1.35 -12.92 -6.00
CA LYS A 70 -1.14 -13.66 -4.75
C LYS A 70 -0.14 -14.81 -4.87
N ASP A 71 -0.21 -15.57 -5.97
CA ASP A 71 0.66 -16.71 -6.23
C ASP A 71 2.14 -16.30 -6.44
N GLU A 72 2.41 -15.08 -6.93
CA GLU A 72 3.78 -14.54 -7.05
C GLU A 72 4.38 -14.18 -5.69
N LEU A 73 3.57 -13.63 -4.78
CA LEU A 73 4.03 -13.37 -3.41
C LEU A 73 4.34 -14.68 -2.68
N ASP A 74 3.53 -15.73 -2.89
CA ASP A 74 3.83 -17.05 -2.34
C ASP A 74 5.16 -17.60 -2.88
N LYS A 75 5.48 -17.41 -4.18
CA LYS A 75 6.80 -17.76 -4.72
C LYS A 75 7.93 -17.00 -4.03
N ILE A 76 7.76 -15.72 -3.71
CA ILE A 76 8.76 -14.96 -2.94
C ILE A 76 8.90 -15.52 -1.53
N LYS A 77 7.79 -15.78 -0.83
CA LYS A 77 7.78 -16.38 0.50
C LYS A 77 8.52 -17.72 0.54
N THR A 78 8.52 -18.51 -0.55
CA THR A 78 9.33 -19.74 -0.62
C THR A 78 10.84 -19.51 -0.76
N LYS A 79 11.27 -18.34 -1.23
CA LYS A 79 12.70 -17.99 -1.44
C LYS A 79 13.34 -17.34 -0.21
N ILE A 80 12.54 -16.88 0.75
CA ILE A 80 13.00 -16.22 1.98
C ILE A 80 12.64 -17.06 3.20
N LYS A 81 13.41 -16.92 4.28
CA LYS A 81 13.17 -17.64 5.54
C LYS A 81 12.38 -16.76 6.50
N PRO A 82 11.63 -17.34 7.46
CA PRO A 82 11.08 -16.58 8.57
C PRO A 82 12.15 -15.72 9.25
N GLY A 83 11.82 -14.47 9.54
CA GLY A 83 12.73 -13.51 10.15
C GLY A 83 13.71 -12.83 9.18
N HIS A 84 13.57 -13.07 7.86
CA HIS A 84 14.19 -12.25 6.83
C HIS A 84 13.58 -10.83 6.82
N VAL A 85 14.34 -9.83 6.36
CA VAL A 85 13.87 -8.42 6.33
C VAL A 85 12.56 -8.27 5.55
N VAL A 86 12.53 -8.78 4.31
CA VAL A 86 11.32 -8.78 3.46
C VAL A 86 10.17 -9.60 4.07
N ASP A 87 10.47 -10.69 4.77
CA ASP A 87 9.42 -11.50 5.45
C ASP A 87 8.72 -10.67 6.53
N THR A 88 9.50 -9.91 7.30
CA THR A 88 8.98 -8.99 8.32
C THR A 88 8.12 -7.89 7.69
N PHE A 89 8.55 -7.32 6.57
CA PHE A 89 7.78 -6.30 5.86
C PHE A 89 6.43 -6.84 5.37
N ILE A 90 6.41 -8.02 4.75
CA ILE A 90 5.17 -8.64 4.26
C ILE A 90 4.21 -8.94 5.43
N ILE A 91 4.70 -9.42 6.57
CA ILE A 91 3.88 -9.68 7.75
C ILE A 91 3.26 -8.38 8.30
N GLU A 92 4.02 -7.28 8.31
CA GLU A 92 3.52 -5.97 8.72
C GLU A 92 2.48 -5.44 7.74
N HIS A 93 2.64 -5.66 6.43
CA HIS A 93 1.64 -5.37 5.42
C HIS A 93 0.31 -6.08 5.68
N GLU A 94 0.33 -7.35 6.06
CA GLU A 94 -0.89 -8.09 6.40
C GLU A 94 -1.67 -7.41 7.54
N LYS A 95 -0.96 -6.85 8.54
CA LYS A 95 -1.58 -6.07 9.62
C LYS A 95 -2.12 -4.73 9.15
N ILE A 96 -1.33 -3.99 8.36
CA ILE A 96 -1.72 -2.68 7.82
C ILE A 96 -2.98 -2.82 6.95
N LEU A 97 -3.04 -3.82 6.08
CA LEU A 97 -4.22 -4.12 5.27
C LEU A 97 -5.46 -4.40 6.13
N GLY A 98 -5.31 -5.12 7.25
CA GLY A 98 -6.37 -5.32 8.23
C GLY A 98 -6.89 -4.00 8.82
N PHE A 99 -5.98 -3.09 9.21
CA PHE A 99 -6.36 -1.76 9.72
C PHE A 99 -7.06 -0.90 8.65
N LEU A 100 -6.67 -1.03 7.38
CA LEU A 100 -7.35 -0.33 6.28
C LEU A 100 -8.78 -0.81 6.07
N THR A 101 -9.02 -2.12 6.18
CA THR A 101 -10.38 -2.68 6.15
C THR A 101 -11.21 -2.18 7.33
N GLU A 102 -10.63 -2.18 8.53
CA GLU A 102 -11.31 -1.62 9.71
C GLU A 102 -11.65 -0.13 9.53
N LEU A 103 -10.73 0.66 8.94
CA LEU A 103 -10.95 2.08 8.63
C LEU A 103 -12.12 2.28 7.66
N GLU A 104 -12.24 1.47 6.61
CA GLU A 104 -13.39 1.53 5.69
C GLU A 104 -14.72 1.25 6.39
N GLU A 105 -14.75 0.23 7.24
CA GLU A 105 -15.95 -0.14 8.00
C GLU A 105 -16.36 0.95 8.98
N ILE A 106 -15.39 1.53 9.72
CA ILE A 106 -15.62 2.66 10.62
C ILE A 106 -16.18 3.85 9.84
N ASN A 107 -15.55 4.22 8.72
CA ASN A 107 -16.03 5.31 7.88
C ASN A 107 -17.47 5.03 7.40
N SER A 108 -17.77 3.81 6.93
CA SER A 108 -19.13 3.43 6.51
C SER A 108 -20.18 3.64 7.61
N ARG A 109 -19.86 3.31 8.87
CA ARG A 109 -20.75 3.54 10.01
C ARG A 109 -20.92 5.03 10.33
N ILE A 110 -19.84 5.82 10.30
CA ILE A 110 -19.88 7.28 10.47
C ILE A 110 -20.77 7.91 9.38
N GLN A 111 -20.63 7.48 8.13
CA GLN A 111 -21.43 8.00 7.01
C GLN A 111 -22.93 7.72 7.14
N LYS A 112 -23.31 6.62 7.80
CA LYS A 112 -24.72 6.25 8.06
C LYS A 112 -25.33 6.94 9.29
N SER A 113 -24.53 7.67 10.07
CA SER A 113 -24.97 8.27 11.33
C SER A 113 -25.54 9.68 11.12
N ASP A 114 -26.53 10.06 11.93
CA ASP A 114 -27.26 11.32 11.80
C ASP A 114 -26.59 12.49 12.54
N ASN A 115 -25.90 12.21 13.65
CA ASN A 115 -25.20 13.20 14.47
C ASN A 115 -23.99 12.60 15.19
N TYR A 116 -23.11 13.46 15.72
CA TYR A 116 -21.88 13.04 16.40
C TYR A 116 -22.16 12.13 17.61
N ASP A 117 -23.13 12.49 18.46
CA ASP A 117 -23.43 11.74 19.69
C ASP A 117 -23.85 10.29 19.39
N SER A 118 -24.56 10.07 18.28
CA SER A 118 -24.96 8.73 17.83
C SER A 118 -23.79 7.84 17.36
N CYS A 119 -22.63 8.43 17.04
CA CYS A 119 -21.46 7.72 16.53
C CYS A 119 -20.15 8.07 17.25
N ALA A 120 -20.22 8.57 18.48
CA ALA A 120 -19.04 8.98 19.24
C ALA A 120 -18.04 7.82 19.43
N LYS A 121 -18.54 6.60 19.58
CA LYS A 121 -17.72 5.38 19.71
C LYS A 121 -16.94 5.09 18.43
N GLU A 122 -17.53 5.33 17.27
CA GLU A 122 -16.88 5.16 15.98
C GLU A 122 -15.72 6.13 15.80
N PHE A 123 -15.82 7.35 16.36
CA PHE A 123 -14.68 8.28 16.41
C PHE A 123 -13.58 7.84 17.39
N ASP A 124 -13.93 7.17 18.49
CA ASP A 124 -12.93 6.53 19.37
C ASP A 124 -12.22 5.37 18.66
N SER A 125 -12.96 4.53 17.94
CA SER A 125 -12.39 3.50 17.06
C SER A 125 -11.55 4.12 15.94
N LEU A 126 -11.99 5.23 15.33
CA LEU A 126 -11.25 5.93 14.28
C LEU A 126 -9.89 6.43 14.79
N LYS A 127 -9.83 7.00 16.00
CA LYS A 127 -8.57 7.41 16.64
C LYS A 127 -7.65 6.21 16.88
N THR A 128 -8.21 5.09 17.31
CA THR A 128 -7.43 3.87 17.56
C THR A 128 -6.85 3.29 16.27
N VAL A 129 -7.67 3.13 15.23
CA VAL A 129 -7.21 2.56 13.96
C VAL A 129 -6.20 3.48 13.26
N ILE A 130 -6.39 4.81 13.31
CA ILE A 130 -5.43 5.73 12.70
C ILE A 130 -4.10 5.78 13.45
N ASP A 131 -4.11 5.59 14.77
CA ASP A 131 -2.88 5.45 15.56
C ASP A 131 -2.11 4.19 15.16
N ASN A 132 -2.79 3.06 14.96
CA ASN A 132 -2.16 1.84 14.44
C ASN A 132 -1.58 2.04 13.03
N ILE A 133 -2.30 2.74 12.14
CA ILE A 133 -1.81 3.05 10.77
C ILE A 133 -0.62 4.03 10.79
N LEU A 134 -0.57 4.95 11.75
CA LEU A 134 0.55 5.88 11.94
C LEU A 134 1.78 5.18 12.51
N ASP A 135 1.60 4.16 13.34
CA ASP A 135 2.70 3.37 13.89
C ASP A 135 3.45 2.54 12.81
N ALA A 136 2.83 2.36 11.63
CA ALA A 136 3.51 1.86 10.44
C ALA A 136 4.67 2.75 9.96
N GLU A 137 4.87 3.95 10.51
CA GLU A 137 5.99 4.82 10.13
C GLU A 137 7.37 4.14 10.29
N LYS A 138 7.53 3.26 11.28
CA LYS A 138 8.79 2.50 11.44
C LYS A 138 9.02 1.48 10.33
N HIS A 139 7.95 0.97 9.71
CA HIS A 139 8.05 0.15 8.51
C HIS A 139 8.64 1.00 7.37
N HIS A 140 7.99 2.12 7.08
CA HIS A 140 8.36 3.05 6.02
C HIS A 140 9.80 3.54 6.18
N LEU A 141 10.24 3.84 7.41
CA LEU A 141 11.63 4.22 7.69
C LEU A 141 12.64 3.11 7.42
N ARG A 142 12.32 1.85 7.73
CA ARG A 142 13.21 0.71 7.43
C ARG A 142 13.31 0.48 5.93
N GLU A 143 12.21 0.59 5.20
CA GLU A 143 12.26 0.53 3.74
C GLU A 143 13.12 1.66 3.19
N GLU A 144 12.82 2.89 3.61
CA GLU A 144 13.48 4.09 3.14
C GLU A 144 14.98 4.16 3.45
N GLN A 145 15.40 3.80 4.66
CA GLN A 145 16.79 3.98 5.09
C GLN A 145 17.65 2.74 4.88
N VAL A 146 17.02 1.58 4.63
CA VAL A 146 17.71 0.30 4.52
C VAL A 146 17.47 -0.31 3.14
N LEU A 147 16.25 -0.79 2.85
CA LEU A 147 15.96 -1.49 1.59
C LEU A 147 16.19 -0.61 0.37
N PHE A 148 15.64 0.60 0.36
CA PHE A 148 15.72 1.51 -0.77
C PHE A 148 17.16 1.99 -0.98
N SER A 149 17.90 2.25 0.09
CA SER A 149 19.32 2.60 -0.01
C SER A 149 20.13 1.49 -0.68
N GLU A 150 19.93 0.22 -0.29
CA GLU A 150 20.60 -0.92 -0.94
C GLU A 150 20.19 -1.10 -2.42
N MET A 151 18.92 -0.87 -2.75
CA MET A 151 18.44 -0.91 -4.13
C MET A 151 19.05 0.23 -4.98
N GLU A 152 19.18 1.42 -4.40
CA GLU A 152 19.75 2.60 -5.04
C GLU A 152 21.25 2.44 -5.33
N GLU A 153 22.02 1.83 -4.41
CA GLU A 153 23.43 1.46 -4.65
C GLU A 153 23.58 0.53 -5.87
N ARG A 154 22.57 -0.30 -6.12
CA ARG A 154 22.45 -1.19 -7.28
C ARG A 154 21.79 -0.52 -8.49
N LYS A 155 21.65 0.81 -8.47
CA LYS A 155 21.11 1.67 -9.53
C LYS A 155 19.61 1.50 -9.78
N ILE A 156 18.86 0.96 -8.83
CA ILE A 156 17.40 0.86 -8.88
C ILE A 156 16.81 2.07 -8.13
N THR A 157 16.89 3.24 -8.75
CA THR A 157 16.58 4.53 -8.09
C THR A 157 15.21 5.10 -8.41
N GLY A 158 14.67 4.73 -9.57
CA GLY A 158 13.38 5.25 -10.03
C GLY A 158 12.20 4.76 -9.17
N PRO A 159 12.06 3.43 -8.94
CA PRO A 159 11.01 2.89 -8.08
C PRO A 159 11.06 3.44 -6.66
N THR A 160 12.23 3.41 -6.01
CA THR A 160 12.40 3.85 -4.62
C THR A 160 12.05 5.33 -4.44
N ARG A 161 12.36 6.17 -5.42
CA ARG A 161 11.95 7.58 -5.41
C ARG A 161 10.43 7.77 -5.43
N ILE A 162 9.70 6.98 -6.22
CA ILE A 162 8.23 7.06 -6.26
C ILE A 162 7.64 6.60 -4.93
N MET A 163 8.14 5.50 -4.36
CA MET A 163 7.67 5.00 -3.07
C MET A 163 7.83 6.03 -1.95
N ARG A 164 8.98 6.74 -1.90
CA ARG A 164 9.19 7.85 -0.95
C ARG A 164 8.18 8.98 -1.10
N MET A 165 7.85 9.36 -2.34
CA MET A 165 6.86 10.40 -2.60
C MET A 165 5.48 9.98 -2.10
N GLU A 166 5.08 8.74 -2.36
CA GLU A 166 3.82 8.17 -1.87
C GLU A 166 3.81 8.09 -0.33
N HIS A 167 4.93 7.71 0.30
CA HIS A 167 5.07 7.75 1.77
C HIS A 167 4.83 9.15 2.34
N ASP A 168 5.42 10.19 1.75
CA ASP A 168 5.26 11.57 2.23
C ASP A 168 3.82 12.06 2.12
N ASP A 169 3.15 11.78 1.01
CA ASP A 169 1.74 12.13 0.80
C ASP A 169 0.85 11.39 1.81
N LEU A 170 1.07 10.09 1.99
CA LEU A 170 0.34 9.25 2.95
C LEU A 170 0.56 9.72 4.40
N ARG A 171 1.79 10.09 4.80
CA ARG A 171 2.09 10.66 6.12
C ARG A 171 1.24 11.90 6.40
N GLY A 172 1.15 12.81 5.42
CA GLY A 172 0.33 14.02 5.54
C GLY A 172 -1.15 13.69 5.76
N LYS A 173 -1.69 12.76 4.97
CA LYS A 173 -3.10 12.36 5.04
C LYS A 173 -3.43 11.61 6.33
N LYS A 174 -2.57 10.71 6.79
CA LYS A 174 -2.74 9.99 8.07
C LYS A 174 -2.81 10.97 9.25
N LYS A 175 -1.90 11.95 9.30
CA LYS A 175 -1.91 13.02 10.32
C LYS A 175 -3.18 13.88 10.24
N SER A 176 -3.62 14.21 9.03
CA SER A 176 -4.87 14.96 8.82
C SER A 176 -6.08 14.19 9.36
N LEU A 177 -6.21 12.89 9.06
CA LEU A 177 -7.32 12.08 9.54
C LEU A 177 -7.34 11.99 11.07
N LYS A 178 -6.18 11.82 11.70
CA LYS A 178 -6.06 11.85 13.16
C LYS A 178 -6.55 13.18 13.74
N ALA A 179 -6.10 14.31 13.19
CA ALA A 179 -6.53 15.62 13.63
C ALA A 179 -8.04 15.85 13.46
N ILE A 180 -8.63 15.36 12.36
CA ILE A 180 -10.09 15.40 12.15
C ILE A 180 -10.81 14.59 13.24
N ALA A 181 -10.34 13.37 13.52
CA ALA A 181 -10.94 12.50 14.53
C ALA A 181 -10.88 13.08 15.95
N GLU A 182 -9.77 13.72 16.32
CA GLU A 182 -9.57 14.37 17.62
C GLU A 182 -10.44 15.63 17.83
N ASN A 183 -10.77 16.34 16.75
CA ASN A 183 -11.53 17.59 16.80
C ASN A 183 -12.99 17.46 16.34
N ALA A 184 -13.44 16.24 16.08
CA ALA A 184 -14.77 15.95 15.53
C ALA A 184 -15.91 16.53 16.38
N SER A 185 -15.83 16.46 17.72
CA SER A 185 -16.86 16.97 18.63
C SER A 185 -16.99 18.49 18.68
N LYS A 186 -16.01 19.23 18.14
CA LYS A 186 -15.96 20.70 18.17
C LYS A 186 -16.36 21.33 16.84
N SER A 187 -16.66 20.52 15.84
CA SER A 187 -16.88 20.94 14.46
C SER A 187 -18.30 20.60 14.01
N GLU A 188 -18.74 21.22 12.92
CA GLU A 188 -20.03 20.90 12.31
C GLU A 188 -20.00 19.46 11.76
N PHE A 189 -20.98 18.64 12.15
CA PHE A 189 -20.89 17.19 11.95
C PHE A 189 -20.91 16.79 10.47
N LYS A 190 -21.67 17.51 9.62
CA LYS A 190 -21.72 17.22 8.19
C LYS A 190 -20.36 17.47 7.54
N GLU A 191 -19.70 18.58 7.84
CA GLU A 191 -18.34 18.87 7.39
C GLU A 191 -17.33 17.82 7.87
N VAL A 192 -17.46 17.36 9.12
CA VAL A 192 -16.58 16.30 9.65
C VAL A 192 -16.78 15.01 8.87
N LYS A 193 -18.03 14.62 8.58
CA LYS A 193 -18.33 13.41 7.80
C LYS A 193 -17.69 13.46 6.42
N GLU A 194 -17.83 14.58 5.71
CA GLU A 194 -17.24 14.77 4.38
C GLU A 194 -15.70 14.66 4.44
N LYS A 195 -15.06 15.35 5.40
CA LYS A 195 -13.60 15.29 5.60
C LYS A 195 -13.10 13.90 5.97
N VAL A 196 -13.81 13.17 6.84
CA VAL A 196 -13.49 11.79 7.20
C VAL A 196 -13.64 10.89 5.99
N ASP A 197 -14.71 11.02 5.21
CA ASP A 197 -14.96 10.18 4.04
C ASP A 197 -13.85 10.34 2.99
N ASP A 198 -13.57 11.57 2.59
CA ASP A 198 -12.55 11.90 1.59
C ASP A 198 -11.16 11.43 2.03
N THR A 199 -10.78 11.72 3.28
CA THR A 199 -9.45 11.39 3.78
C THR A 199 -9.28 9.89 3.99
N SER A 200 -10.30 9.20 4.53
CA SER A 200 -10.24 7.74 4.73
C SER A 200 -10.18 7.02 3.39
N LYS A 201 -11.04 7.41 2.44
CA LYS A 201 -11.03 6.86 1.07
C LYS A 201 -9.70 7.06 0.37
N TYR A 202 -9.05 8.21 0.56
CA TYR A 202 -7.72 8.44 0.01
C TYR A 202 -6.68 7.49 0.64
N ILE A 203 -6.61 7.42 1.97
CA ILE A 203 -5.61 6.60 2.67
C ILE A 203 -5.78 5.12 2.29
N VAL A 204 -7.01 4.61 2.32
CA VAL A 204 -7.30 3.21 2.04
C VAL A 204 -6.86 2.83 0.63
N PHE A 205 -7.23 3.65 -0.37
CA PHE A 205 -6.87 3.35 -1.75
C PHE A 205 -5.36 3.38 -1.95
N ASN A 206 -4.73 4.52 -1.62
CA ASN A 206 -3.32 4.72 -1.93
C ASN A 206 -2.42 3.79 -1.11
N LEU A 207 -2.74 3.49 0.16
CA LEU A 207 -1.89 2.58 0.96
C LEU A 207 -2.07 1.11 0.55
N ARG A 208 -3.26 0.68 0.08
CA ARG A 208 -3.42 -0.67 -0.50
C ARG A 208 -2.63 -0.83 -1.79
N ASP A 209 -2.74 0.16 -2.67
CA ASP A 209 -2.01 0.21 -3.94
C ASP A 209 -0.49 0.23 -3.73
N HIS A 210 -0.03 1.04 -2.77
CA HIS A 210 1.37 1.11 -2.36
C HIS A 210 1.91 -0.24 -1.88
N ILE A 211 1.23 -0.87 -0.91
CA ILE A 211 1.60 -2.20 -0.38
C ILE A 211 1.62 -3.24 -1.50
N PHE A 212 0.72 -3.12 -2.47
CA PHE A 212 0.69 -3.98 -3.63
C PHE A 212 1.96 -3.80 -4.49
N LYS A 213 2.34 -2.56 -4.82
CA LYS A 213 3.58 -2.25 -5.55
C LYS A 213 4.81 -2.81 -4.82
N GLU A 214 4.82 -2.78 -3.49
CA GLU A 214 5.90 -3.31 -2.68
C GLU A 214 5.99 -4.83 -2.76
N ASN A 215 4.91 -5.50 -2.36
CA ASN A 215 4.85 -6.96 -2.25
C ASN A 215 5.13 -7.65 -3.57
N TYR A 216 4.56 -7.14 -4.67
CA TYR A 216 4.51 -7.87 -5.94
C TYR A 216 5.52 -7.37 -6.97
N ILE A 217 6.14 -6.21 -6.75
CA ILE A 217 7.08 -5.64 -7.71
C ILE A 217 8.40 -5.26 -7.05
N LEU A 218 8.36 -4.39 -6.03
CA LEU A 218 9.58 -3.84 -5.43
C LEU A 218 10.40 -4.90 -4.69
N TYR A 219 9.77 -5.68 -3.81
CA TYR A 219 10.41 -6.74 -3.04
C TYR A 219 10.97 -7.87 -3.91
N PRO A 220 10.24 -8.41 -4.91
CA PRO A 220 10.84 -9.37 -5.84
C PRO A 220 12.02 -8.78 -6.59
N THR A 221 11.94 -7.52 -7.04
CA THR A 221 13.06 -6.83 -7.68
C THR A 221 14.27 -6.73 -6.75
N ALA A 222 14.05 -6.41 -5.47
CA ALA A 222 15.12 -6.34 -4.47
C ALA A 222 15.78 -7.70 -4.23
N ILE A 223 14.99 -8.76 -4.05
CA ILE A 223 15.49 -10.14 -3.88
C ILE A 223 16.23 -10.61 -5.13
N GLU A 224 15.81 -10.17 -6.32
CA GLU A 224 16.53 -10.48 -7.54
C GLU A 224 17.88 -9.74 -7.61
N ALA A 225 17.93 -8.47 -7.22
CA ALA A 225 19.14 -7.65 -7.31
C ALA A 225 20.16 -7.93 -6.19
N ILE A 226 19.70 -8.24 -4.98
CA ILE A 226 20.52 -8.43 -3.77
C ILE A 226 20.71 -9.93 -3.53
N LYS A 227 21.76 -10.49 -4.12
CA LYS A 227 22.06 -11.94 -4.06
C LYS A 227 22.85 -12.39 -2.83
N ASP A 228 23.55 -11.46 -2.18
CA ASP A 228 24.44 -11.76 -1.06
C ASP A 228 23.66 -11.78 0.25
N ASN A 229 23.76 -12.90 0.99
CA ASN A 229 23.08 -13.05 2.28
C ASN A 229 23.71 -12.17 3.36
N GLU A 230 25.02 -11.87 3.30
CA GLU A 230 25.67 -11.01 4.29
C GLU A 230 25.09 -9.59 4.28
N ILE A 231 24.64 -9.14 3.11
CA ILE A 231 23.99 -7.83 2.95
C ILE A 231 22.60 -7.85 3.58
N TRP A 232 21.84 -8.94 3.42
CA TRP A 232 20.55 -9.08 4.09
C TRP A 232 20.67 -9.16 5.61
N ASP A 233 21.72 -9.80 6.14
CA ASP A 233 22.01 -9.85 7.57
C ASP A 233 22.40 -8.47 8.13
N ASP A 234 23.20 -7.70 7.38
CA ASP A 234 23.51 -6.30 7.70
C ASP A 234 22.26 -5.41 7.66
N MET A 235 21.41 -5.56 6.64
CA MET A 235 20.13 -4.85 6.55
C MET A 235 19.21 -5.19 7.72
N LYS A 236 19.20 -6.44 8.20
CA LYS A 236 18.44 -6.82 9.40
C LYS A 236 18.95 -6.06 10.61
N SER A 237 20.27 -5.98 10.79
CA SER A 237 20.90 -5.23 11.89
C SER A 237 20.55 -3.74 11.85
N ARG A 238 20.60 -3.10 10.67
CA ARG A 238 20.17 -1.69 10.50
C ARG A 238 18.67 -1.50 10.75
N CYS A 239 17.84 -2.47 10.36
CA CYS A 239 16.42 -2.47 10.69
C CYS A 239 16.18 -2.54 12.20
N ASP A 240 16.94 -3.36 12.93
CA ASP A 240 16.86 -3.47 14.39
C ASP A 240 17.18 -2.14 15.09
N GLU A 241 18.13 -1.36 14.56
CA GLU A 241 18.48 -0.03 15.07
C GLU A 241 17.36 1.00 14.91
N ILE A 242 16.60 0.93 13.80
CA ILE A 242 15.41 1.77 13.57
C ILE A 242 14.24 1.32 14.45
N GLY A 243 14.11 0.01 14.63
CA GLY A 243 13.05 -0.64 15.38
C GLY A 243 11.80 -0.95 14.56
N TYR A 244 10.85 -1.61 15.22
CA TYR A 244 9.69 -2.25 14.60
C TYR A 244 8.37 -1.62 15.01
N CYS A 245 7.35 -1.83 14.18
CA CYS A 245 5.96 -1.48 14.48
C CYS A 245 5.50 -2.23 15.74
N SER A 246 4.61 -1.65 16.51
CA SER A 246 4.03 -2.26 17.72
C SER A 246 3.28 -3.57 17.43
N PHE A 247 2.78 -3.73 16.21
CA PHE A 247 2.08 -4.91 15.72
C PHE A 247 2.99 -5.91 14.98
N THR A 248 4.28 -5.61 14.84
CA THR A 248 5.25 -6.58 14.32
C THR A 248 5.29 -7.78 15.27
N PRO A 249 5.10 -9.01 14.78
CA PRO A 249 5.18 -10.19 15.63
C PRO A 249 6.54 -10.26 16.33
N LYS A 250 6.51 -10.57 17.61
CA LYS A 250 7.73 -10.87 18.37
C LYS A 250 8.13 -12.31 18.07
N GLU A 251 9.39 -12.50 17.70
CA GLU A 251 10.02 -13.84 17.63
C GLU A 251 10.00 -14.54 19.00
#